data_AF-A0A9D9UZ94-F1
#
_entry.id   AF-A0A9D9UZ94-F1
#
_cell.length_a   1.000
_cell.length_b   1.000
_cell.length_c   1.000
_cell.angle_alpha   90.00
_cell.angle_beta   90.00
_cell.angle_gamma   90.00
#
_symmetry.space_group_name_H-M   'P 1'
#
loop_
_entity.id
_entity.type
_entity.pdbx_description
1 polymer ?
#
loop_
_entity_poly.entity_id
_entity_poly.type
_entity_poly.pdbx_seq_one_letter_code
_entity_poly.pdbx_strand_id
1 'polypeptide(L)' 'SATPAQVALAWVMSKGTDVFPLTGTKTIKYLKENIESTNIKLKKDEIEQLDNLQSLVSGSRY' A
#
# COMPACT_ATOMS: atom_id res chain seq x y z
N SER A 1 -12.00 6.91 -6.84
CA SER A 1 -10.57 6.77 -7.18
C SER A 1 -9.79 6.54 -5.91
N ALA A 2 -8.74 5.72 -5.93
CA ALA A 2 -7.91 5.46 -4.77
C ALA A 2 -6.81 6.53 -4.62
N THR A 3 -6.44 6.87 -3.39
CA THR A 3 -5.28 7.74 -3.15
C THR A 3 -3.97 6.93 -3.27
N PRO A 4 -2.82 7.59 -3.50
CA PRO A 4 -1.53 6.90 -3.50
C PRO A 4 -1.25 6.13 -2.20
N ALA A 5 -1.66 6.67 -1.05
CA ALA A 5 -1.51 5.99 0.24
C ALA A 5 -2.32 4.70 0.29
N GLN A 6 -3.56 4.74 -0.21
CA GLN A 6 -4.41 3.55 -0.25
C GLN A 6 -3.87 2.46 -1.17
N VAL A 7 -3.37 2.85 -2.35
CA VAL A 7 -2.74 1.90 -3.28
C VAL A 7 -1.50 1.27 -2.64
N ALA A 8 -0.66 2.06 -1.96
CA ALA A 8 0.52 1.54 -1.28
C ALA A 8 0.17 0.53 -0.18
N LEU A 9 -0.85 0.80 0.63
CA LEU A 9 -1.29 -0.13 1.68
C LEU A 9 -1.92 -1.41 1.12
N ALA A 10 -2.75 -1.29 0.07
CA ALA A 10 -3.32 -2.44 -0.62
C ALA A 10 -2.23 -3.31 -1.26
N TRP A 11 -1.19 -2.70 -1.81
CA TRP A 11 -0.03 -3.40 -2.36
C TRP A 11 0.75 -4.17 -1.28
N VAL A 12 1.02 -3.57 -0.12
CA VAL A 12 1.66 -4.29 0.99
C VAL A 12 0.84 -5.51 1.41
N MET A 13 -0.48 -5.34 1.59
CA MET A 13 -1.38 -6.46 1.96
C MET A 13 -1.47 -7.55 0.88
N SER A 14 -1.23 -7.22 -0.39
CA SER A 14 -1.24 -8.21 -1.48
C SER A 14 -0.08 -9.21 -1.43
N LYS A 15 0.95 -8.97 -0.61
CA LYS A 15 2.15 -9.82 -0.51
C LYS A 15 1.91 -11.15 0.21
N GLY A 16 0.82 -11.27 0.95
CA GLY A 16 0.45 -12.51 1.65
C GLY A 16 -0.82 -12.31 2.46
N THR A 17 -1.54 -13.40 2.72
CA THR A 17 -2.79 -13.36 3.50
C THR A 17 -2.58 -13.00 4.98
N ASP A 18 -1.35 -13.12 5.45
CA ASP A 18 -0.86 -12.84 6.80
C ASP A 18 -0.01 -11.55 6.87
N VAL A 19 0.06 -10.78 5.78
CA VAL A 19 0.83 -9.54 5.70
C VAL A 19 -0.07 -8.35 6.00
N PHE A 20 0.22 -7.64 7.09
CA PHE A 20 -0.52 -6.45 7.50
C PHE A 20 0.41 -5.24 7.68
N PRO A 21 0.10 -4.07 7.10
CA PRO A 21 0.92 -2.88 7.26
C PRO A 21 0.73 -2.29 8.66
N LEU A 22 1.83 -2.08 9.39
CA LEU A 22 1.82 -1.33 10.65
C LEU A 22 1.82 0.18 10.32
N THR A 23 0.63 0.73 10.12
CA THR A 23 0.47 2.16 9.84
C THR A 23 0.10 2.93 11.10
N GLY A 24 0.85 4.00 11.38
CA GLY A 24 0.50 4.99 12.39
C GLY A 24 0.03 6.27 11.72
N THR A 25 -1.02 6.90 12.25
CA THR A 25 -1.43 8.23 11.83
C THR A 25 -2.00 9.04 12.99
N LYS A 26 -1.82 10.36 12.93
CA LYS A 26 -2.23 11.30 13.98
C LYS A 26 -3.62 11.89 13.76
N THR A 27 -4.27 11.63 12.62
CA THR A 27 -5.57 12.23 12.29
C THR A 27 -6.60 11.18 11.90
N ILE A 28 -7.86 11.43 12.27
CA ILE A 28 -8.99 10.56 11.94
C ILE A 28 -9.18 10.45 10.42
N LYS A 29 -8.92 11.53 9.67
CA LYS A 29 -9.02 11.54 8.22
C LYS A 29 -8.15 10.46 7.59
N TYR A 30 -6.87 10.41 7.96
CA TYR A 30 -5.93 9.42 7.43
C TYR A 30 -6.18 8.02 7.99
N LEU A 31 -6.70 7.91 9.22
CA LEU A 31 -7.12 6.61 9.74
C LEU A 31 -8.23 6.01 8.87
N LYS A 32 -9.24 6.80 8.52
CA LYS A 32 -10.31 6.37 7.62
C LYS A 32 -9.76 6.01 6.25
N GLU A 33 -8.87 6.83 5.70
CA GLU A 33 -8.22 6.57 4.41
C GLU A 33 -7.46 5.23 4.42
N ASN A 34 -6.69 4.95 5.48
CA ASN A 34 -5.97 3.69 5.64
C ASN A 34 -6.93 2.50 5.70
N ILE A 35 -8.04 2.62 6.43
CA ILE A 35 -9.09 1.57 6.51
C ILE A 35 -9.68 1.31 5.12
N GLU A 36 -10.04 2.34 4.36
CA GLU A 36 -10.61 2.16 3.02
C GLU A 36 -9.66 1.42 2.04
N SER A 37 -8.36 1.40 2.31
CA SER A 37 -7.38 0.61 1.54
C SER A 37 -7.66 -0.89 1.59
N THR A 38 -8.29 -1.40 2.65
CA THR A 38 -8.61 -2.84 2.77
C THR A 38 -9.66 -3.30 1.76
N ASN A 39 -10.42 -2.36 1.21
CA ASN A 39 -11.44 -2.62 0.20
C ASN A 39 -10.87 -2.66 -1.22
N ILE A 40 -9.59 -2.30 -1.40
CA ILE A 40 -8.94 -2.25 -2.70
C ILE A 40 -8.32 -3.62 -3.01
N LYS A 41 -8.74 -4.20 -4.14
CA LYS A 41 -8.13 -5.40 -4.70
C LYS A 41 -7.35 -5.02 -5.95
N LEU A 42 -6.03 -5.12 -5.86
CA LEU A 42 -5.15 -4.94 -7.01
C LEU A 42 -5.19 -6.19 -7.88
N LYS A 43 -5.19 -5.99 -9.19
CA LYS A 43 -5.03 -7.06 -10.16
C LYS A 43 -3.57 -7.52 -10.19
N LYS A 44 -3.34 -8.70 -10.75
CA LYS A 44 -2.00 -9.29 -10.85
C LYS A 44 -1.02 -8.39 -11.63
N ASP A 45 -1.47 -7.79 -12.73
CA ASP A 45 -0.68 -6.86 -13.53
C ASP A 45 -0.33 -5.57 -12.78
N GLU A 46 -1.26 -5.04 -11.99
CA GLU A 46 -1.01 -3.87 -11.14
C GLU A 46 0.00 -4.18 -10.03
N ILE A 47 -0.08 -5.37 -9.43
CA ILE A 47 0.92 -5.85 -8.45
C ILE A 47 2.29 -5.98 -9.11
N GLU A 48 2.38 -6.63 -10.27
CA GLU A 48 3.63 -6.78 -11.02
C GLU A 48 4.23 -5.41 -11.41
N GLN A 49 3.41 -4.45 -11.82
CA GLN A 49 3.87 -3.08 -12.09
C GLN A 49 4.50 -2.43 -10.86
N LEU A 50 3.82 -2.52 -9.70
CA LEU A 50 4.30 -1.95 -8.45
C LEU A 50 5.57 -2.63 -7.94
N ASP A 51 5.69 -3.95 -8.12
CA ASP A 51 6.87 -4.73 -7.74
C ASP A 51 8.12 -4.28 -8.51
N ASN A 52 7.95 -3.97 -9.79
CA ASN A 52 9.04 -3.49 -10.62
C ASN A 52 9.52 -2.08 -10.24
N LEU A 53 8.69 -1.27 -9.57
CA LEU A 53 9.10 0.06 -9.10
C LEU A 53 10.19 0.00 -8.02
N GLN A 54 10.29 -1.10 -7.27
CA GLN A 54 11.32 -1.28 -6.24
C GLN A 54 12.73 -1.18 -6.84
N SER A 55 12.91 -1.63 -8.09
CA SER A 55 14.20 -1.56 -8.79
C SER A 55 14.68 -0.14 -9.08
N LEU A 56 13.78 0.85 -9.04
CA LEU A 56 14.06 2.24 -9.40
C LEU A 56 14.55 3.09 -8.21
N VAL A 57 14.53 2.54 -6.99
CA VAL A 57 14.92 3.26 -5.78
C VAL A 57 16.04 2.48 -5.09
N SER A 58 17.18 3.13 -4.87
CA SER A 58 18.31 2.58 -4.12
C SER A 58 18.63 3.47 -2.92
N GLY A 59 18.94 2.84 -1.78
CA GLY A 59 19.31 3.53 -0.54
C GLY A 59 18.16 3.72 0.43
N SER A 60 18.49 4.27 1.60
CA SER A 60 17.61 4.32 2.74
C SER A 60 16.91 5.66 2.83
N ARG A 61 15.58 5.65 2.97
CA ARG A 61 14.89 6.75 3.65
C ARG A 61 15.04 6.42 5.12
N TYR A 62 15.95 7.13 5.80
CA TYR A 62 16.57 6.88 7.13
C TYR A 62 17.95 6.23 7.08
#